data_AF-A0A8X7P6Q2-F1
#
_entry.id   AF-A0A8X7P6Q2-F1
#
_cell.length_a   1.000
_cell.length_b   1.000
_cell.length_c   1.000
_cell.angle_alpha   90.00
_cell.angle_beta   90.00
_cell.angle_gamma   90.00
#
_symmetry.space_group_name_H-M   'P 1'
#
loop_
_entity.id
_entity.type
_entity.pdbx_description
1 polymer ?
#
loop_
_entity_poly.entity_id
_entity_poly.type
_entity_poly.pdbx_seq_one_letter_code
_entity_poly.pdbx_strand_id
1 'polypeptide(L)'
;MNSKSLTCCVVFLLYTSVLSSTSPSSPIHINSTTSTLNVTLPHSLSQSLEDLALKTLTNQHHTGSLYRAVLPRNLSGIEVSIVRLTGKSLWNAGARFSNVLIPARSVSVPPARRVAIVYQNLGNWSNHWYTVPGYRLITSVLGFRVLDVSDQDNVKEISLKMKNPVQILFRDLSDEKMLSRVSCVSFKAQHEDKEAAGISRMILPGVCYGSSHGDYSVIEPLEKDKKKKVASWRTWWWLWMVGLVLGFGVSFFILYLLHAYSTKRRLNVIKMEGLKSYNPMSVNVKS
;
A
#
# COMPACT_ATOMS: atom_id res chain seq x y z
N MET A 1 -13.51 57.25 22.96
CA MET A 1 -13.50 56.12 22.00
C MET A 1 -12.10 55.99 21.40
N ASN A 2 -11.54 54.79 21.45
CA ASN A 2 -10.10 54.48 21.34
C ASN A 2 -9.54 54.56 19.92
N SER A 3 -8.37 55.19 19.76
CA SER A 3 -7.68 55.44 18.48
C SER A 3 -6.91 54.23 17.91
N LYS A 4 -7.24 53.00 18.31
CA LYS A 4 -6.51 51.80 17.87
C LYS A 4 -7.19 51.01 16.73
N SER A 5 -8.38 51.44 16.30
CA SER A 5 -9.14 50.71 15.27
C SER A 5 -8.90 51.20 13.84
N LEU A 6 -8.39 52.43 13.63
CA LEU A 6 -8.28 53.00 12.28
C LEU A 6 -6.98 52.62 11.55
N THR A 7 -5.93 52.22 12.28
CA THR A 7 -4.63 51.90 11.68
C THR A 7 -4.57 50.51 11.04
N CYS A 8 -5.54 49.63 11.31
CA CYS A 8 -5.58 48.27 10.73
C CYS A 8 -6.30 48.20 9.37
N CYS A 9 -7.24 49.12 9.10
CA CYS A 9 -7.96 49.14 7.82
C CYS A 9 -7.13 49.71 6.67
N VAL A 10 -6.19 50.62 6.94
CA VAL A 10 -5.38 51.26 5.89
C VAL A 10 -4.26 50.32 5.39
N VAL A 11 -3.81 49.37 6.21
CA VAL A 11 -2.78 48.40 5.82
C VAL A 11 -3.35 47.24 4.99
N PHE A 12 -4.65 46.92 5.13
CA PHE A 12 -5.29 45.83 4.38
C PHE A 12 -5.70 46.20 2.95
N LEU A 13 -5.88 47.49 2.65
CA LEU A 13 -6.35 47.95 1.32
C LEU A 13 -5.23 48.27 0.33
N LEU A 14 -3.95 48.20 0.74
CA LEU A 14 -2.80 48.40 -0.15
C LEU A 14 -2.20 47.11 -0.72
N TYR A 15 -2.76 45.93 -0.39
CA TYR A 15 -2.22 44.65 -0.87
C TYR A 15 -3.06 43.96 -1.97
N THR A 16 -4.14 44.58 -2.46
CA THR A 16 -5.06 43.94 -3.43
C THR A 16 -4.98 44.46 -4.86
N SER A 17 -3.93 45.20 -5.21
CA SER A 17 -3.62 45.49 -6.62
C SER A 17 -2.30 44.82 -6.99
N VAL A 18 -2.31 44.10 -8.11
CA VAL A 18 -1.19 43.42 -8.77
C VAL A 18 -1.03 41.94 -8.38
N LEU A 19 -1.78 41.04 -9.04
CA LEU A 19 -1.21 40.10 -10.02
C LEU A 19 -2.33 39.30 -10.71
N SER A 20 -2.78 39.78 -11.86
CA SER A 20 -3.40 38.91 -12.86
C SER A 20 -2.27 38.09 -13.50
N SER A 21 -2.08 36.85 -13.05
CA SER A 21 -1.24 35.89 -13.76
C SER A 21 -2.05 34.63 -14.08
N THR A 22 -2.34 34.49 -15.36
CA THR A 22 -2.77 33.23 -15.98
C THR A 22 -1.73 32.16 -15.69
N SER A 23 -2.04 31.21 -14.81
CA SER A 23 -1.17 30.07 -14.52
C SER A 23 -1.22 29.05 -15.68
N PRO A 24 -0.09 28.67 -16.28
CA PRO A 24 -0.04 27.50 -17.15
C PRO A 24 -0.22 26.24 -16.29
N SER A 25 -1.03 25.29 -16.78
CA SER A 25 -1.27 23.98 -16.16
C SER A 25 0.05 23.28 -15.81
N SER A 26 0.32 23.11 -14.52
CA SER A 26 1.45 22.36 -14.01
C SER A 26 1.30 20.86 -14.27
N PRO A 27 2.40 20.11 -14.48
CA PRO A 27 2.37 18.66 -14.57
C PRO A 27 1.99 18.06 -13.21
N ILE A 28 1.09 17.06 -13.22
CA ILE A 28 0.67 16.30 -12.03
C ILE A 28 1.91 15.61 -11.44
N HIS A 29 2.35 16.03 -10.26
CA HIS A 29 3.47 15.42 -9.54
C HIS A 29 2.96 14.18 -8.80
N ILE A 30 3.22 13.00 -9.36
CA ILE A 30 2.80 11.71 -8.79
C ILE A 30 3.86 11.28 -7.76
N ASN A 31 3.52 11.33 -6.47
CA ASN A 31 4.38 10.72 -5.45
C ASN A 31 4.22 9.19 -5.52
N SER A 32 5.14 8.53 -6.23
CA SER A 32 5.23 7.07 -6.33
C SER A 32 6.26 6.52 -5.35
N THR A 33 5.87 5.59 -4.50
CA THR A 33 6.78 4.79 -3.68
C THR A 33 7.06 3.49 -4.43
N THR A 34 8.30 3.27 -4.85
CA THR A 34 8.72 1.99 -5.44
C THR A 34 8.91 0.99 -4.32
N SER A 35 8.10 -0.06 -4.30
CA SER A 35 8.27 -1.19 -3.40
C SER A 35 8.64 -2.40 -4.24
N THR A 36 9.74 -3.08 -3.90
CA THR A 36 10.05 -4.37 -4.51
C THR A 36 9.03 -5.38 -4.00
N LEU A 37 8.01 -5.65 -4.79
CA LEU A 37 6.96 -6.61 -4.47
C LEU A 37 7.21 -7.82 -5.37
N ASN A 38 7.29 -9.01 -4.79
CA ASN A 38 7.38 -10.22 -5.59
C ASN A 38 6.02 -10.47 -6.24
N VAL A 39 5.91 -10.09 -7.50
CA VAL A 39 4.71 -10.27 -8.32
C VAL A 39 5.05 -11.36 -9.32
N THR A 40 4.13 -12.30 -9.51
CA THR A 40 4.40 -13.49 -10.33
C THR A 40 3.23 -13.68 -11.28
N LEU A 41 3.10 -12.78 -12.26
CA LEU A 41 2.44 -13.20 -13.49
C LEU A 41 3.40 -14.18 -14.19
N PRO A 42 3.00 -15.43 -14.48
CA PRO A 42 3.83 -16.30 -15.28
C PRO A 42 4.01 -15.66 -16.66
N HIS A 43 5.25 -15.45 -17.06
CA HIS A 43 5.59 -14.93 -18.38
C HIS A 43 4.90 -15.70 -19.52
N SER A 44 4.66 -17.01 -19.31
CA SER A 44 3.92 -17.87 -20.22
C SER A 44 2.45 -17.47 -20.42
N LEU A 45 1.79 -16.93 -19.38
CA LEU A 45 0.40 -16.48 -19.47
C LEU A 45 0.31 -15.20 -20.30
N SER A 46 1.15 -14.19 -20.02
CA SER A 46 1.19 -12.95 -20.80
C SER A 46 1.44 -13.23 -22.28
N GLN A 47 2.42 -14.08 -22.59
CA GLN A 47 2.76 -14.44 -23.97
C GLN A 47 1.61 -15.18 -24.69
N SER A 48 0.91 -16.08 -23.99
CA SER A 48 -0.24 -16.79 -24.54
C SER A 48 -1.42 -15.85 -24.84
N LEU A 49 -1.69 -14.88 -23.95
CA LEU A 49 -2.75 -13.90 -24.15
C LEU A 49 -2.42 -12.96 -25.32
N GLU A 50 -1.17 -12.56 -25.47
CA GLU A 50 -0.70 -11.77 -26.61
C GLU A 50 -0.84 -12.52 -27.93
N ASP A 51 -0.43 -13.79 -28.00
CA ASP A 51 -0.54 -14.60 -29.24
C ASP A 51 -2.00 -14.75 -29.68
N LEU A 52 -2.91 -15.03 -28.74
CA LEU A 52 -4.35 -15.08 -29.01
C LEU A 52 -4.90 -13.73 -29.52
N ALA A 53 -4.40 -12.62 -28.97
CA ALA A 53 -4.76 -11.28 -29.41
C ALA A 53 -4.24 -11.00 -30.84
N LEU A 54 -2.97 -11.32 -31.12
CA LEU A 54 -2.36 -11.18 -32.44
C LEU A 54 -3.10 -11.98 -33.51
N LYS A 55 -3.42 -13.24 -33.21
CA LYS A 55 -4.21 -14.10 -34.10
C LYS A 55 -5.55 -13.48 -34.47
N THR A 56 -6.17 -12.77 -33.53
CA THR A 56 -7.42 -12.04 -33.78
C THR A 56 -7.19 -10.86 -34.73
N LEU A 57 -6.06 -10.16 -34.62
CA LEU A 57 -5.71 -9.02 -35.48
C LEU A 57 -5.35 -9.45 -36.91
N THR A 58 -4.72 -10.61 -37.11
CA THR A 58 -4.37 -11.13 -38.45
C THR A 58 -5.60 -11.29 -39.35
N ASN A 59 -6.75 -11.64 -38.76
CA ASN A 59 -8.01 -11.78 -39.48
C ASN A 59 -8.76 -10.45 -39.70
N GLN A 60 -8.18 -9.32 -39.29
CA GLN A 60 -8.88 -8.03 -39.25
C GLN A 60 -8.12 -6.93 -40.02
N HIS A 61 -8.88 -6.23 -40.88
CA HIS A 61 -8.29 -5.24 -41.80
C HIS A 61 -8.50 -3.78 -41.39
N HIS A 62 -9.43 -3.47 -40.47
CA HIS A 62 -9.67 -2.09 -40.07
C HIS A 62 -8.73 -1.62 -38.95
N THR A 63 -8.11 -0.46 -39.16
CA THR A 63 -7.30 0.26 -38.16
C THR A 63 -8.22 1.10 -37.27
N GLY A 64 -7.91 1.21 -35.98
CA GLY A 64 -8.68 1.99 -35.00
C GLY A 64 -9.88 1.27 -34.40
N SER A 65 -10.22 0.07 -34.88
CA SER A 65 -11.28 -0.77 -34.31
C SER A 65 -10.73 -1.65 -33.20
N LEU A 66 -11.48 -1.77 -32.10
CA LEU A 66 -11.17 -2.65 -30.98
C LEU A 66 -11.75 -4.04 -31.22
N TYR A 67 -10.90 -5.06 -31.26
CA TYR A 67 -11.32 -6.45 -31.44
C TYR A 67 -11.12 -7.23 -30.16
N ARG A 68 -12.11 -8.02 -29.76
CA ARG A 68 -12.00 -8.93 -28.61
C ARG A 68 -11.45 -10.27 -29.09
N ALA A 69 -10.42 -10.77 -28.41
CA ALA A 69 -9.87 -12.08 -28.70
C ALA A 69 -10.83 -13.19 -28.25
N VAL A 70 -10.84 -14.31 -28.96
CA VAL A 70 -11.58 -15.51 -28.55
C VAL A 70 -10.65 -16.36 -27.70
N LEU A 71 -10.95 -16.44 -26.40
CA LEU A 71 -10.16 -17.23 -25.45
C LEU A 71 -10.69 -18.66 -25.30
N PRO A 72 -9.81 -19.65 -25.04
CA PRO A 72 -10.23 -21.00 -24.70
C PRO A 72 -10.97 -21.02 -23.35
N ARG A 73 -11.81 -22.05 -23.13
CA ARG A 73 -12.63 -22.20 -21.91
C ARG A 73 -11.83 -22.12 -20.61
N ASN A 74 -10.57 -22.58 -20.61
CA ASN A 74 -9.68 -22.56 -19.46
C ASN A 74 -9.29 -21.15 -19.00
N LEU A 75 -9.40 -20.15 -19.90
CA LEU A 75 -9.14 -18.73 -19.62
C LEU A 75 -10.45 -17.92 -19.57
N SER A 76 -11.57 -18.59 -19.32
CA SER A 76 -12.86 -17.92 -19.15
C SER A 76 -12.81 -16.94 -17.96
N GLY A 77 -13.43 -15.77 -18.15
CA GLY A 77 -13.39 -14.68 -17.18
C GLY A 77 -12.20 -13.72 -17.33
N ILE A 78 -11.25 -14.01 -18.23
CA ILE A 78 -10.23 -13.05 -18.69
C ILE A 78 -10.74 -12.41 -19.98
N GLU A 79 -10.64 -11.09 -20.08
CA GLU A 79 -10.95 -10.36 -21.30
C GLU A 79 -9.66 -9.84 -21.94
N VAL A 80 -9.44 -10.19 -23.20
CA VAL A 80 -8.33 -9.66 -23.99
C VAL A 80 -8.90 -8.95 -25.21
N SER A 81 -8.41 -7.75 -25.48
CA SER A 81 -8.78 -6.97 -26.65
C SER A 81 -7.55 -6.40 -27.31
N ILE A 82 -7.59 -6.21 -28.62
CA ILE A 82 -6.50 -5.66 -29.40
C ILE A 82 -7.01 -4.56 -30.32
N VAL A 83 -6.22 -3.49 -30.46
CA VAL A 83 -6.48 -2.42 -31.41
C VAL A 83 -5.20 -2.09 -32.17
N ARG A 84 -5.31 -1.99 -33.49
CA ARG A 84 -4.21 -1.53 -34.35
C ARG A 84 -4.36 -0.04 -34.62
N LEU A 85 -3.30 0.71 -34.39
CA LEU A 85 -3.21 2.15 -34.63
C LEU A 85 -1.99 2.47 -35.48
N THR A 86 -2.03 3.62 -36.16
CA THR A 86 -0.82 4.19 -36.78
C THR A 86 -0.07 5.03 -35.75
N GLY A 87 1.26 5.11 -35.88
CA GLY A 87 2.06 6.00 -35.02
C GLY A 87 1.59 7.45 -35.09
N LYS A 88 1.11 7.90 -36.26
CA LYS A 88 0.51 9.23 -36.44
C LYS A 88 -0.81 9.40 -35.66
N SER A 89 -1.69 8.40 -35.67
CA SER A 89 -2.94 8.43 -34.89
C SER A 89 -2.65 8.49 -33.40
N LEU A 90 -1.70 7.66 -32.93
CA LEU A 90 -1.30 7.64 -31.52
C LEU A 90 -0.69 8.99 -31.09
N TRP A 91 0.11 9.61 -31.95
CA TRP A 91 0.67 10.94 -31.69
C TRP A 91 -0.40 12.05 -31.66
N ASN A 92 -1.33 12.04 -32.61
CA ASN A 92 -2.31 13.13 -32.76
C ASN A 92 -3.45 13.04 -31.73
N ALA A 93 -4.02 11.84 -31.54
CA ALA A 93 -5.23 11.64 -30.76
C ALA A 93 -5.02 10.73 -29.53
N GLY A 94 -3.89 10.03 -29.42
CA GLY A 94 -3.70 9.02 -28.39
C GLY A 94 -4.54 7.77 -28.68
N ALA A 95 -4.98 7.10 -27.62
CA ALA A 95 -5.88 5.95 -27.72
C ALA A 95 -6.79 5.87 -26.50
N ARG A 96 -8.08 5.59 -26.73
CA ARG A 96 -9.04 5.32 -25.65
C ARG A 96 -9.74 4.00 -25.96
N PHE A 97 -9.48 3.00 -25.14
CA PHE A 97 -10.08 1.67 -25.30
C PHE A 97 -10.41 1.07 -23.94
N SER A 98 -11.60 0.47 -23.83
CA SER A 98 -12.16 -0.08 -22.57
C SER A 98 -11.98 0.86 -21.36
N ASN A 99 -10.96 0.59 -20.55
CA ASN A 99 -10.69 1.23 -19.27
C ASN A 99 -9.31 1.91 -19.26
N VAL A 100 -8.64 2.00 -20.41
CA VAL A 100 -7.31 2.62 -20.55
C VAL A 100 -7.40 3.82 -21.49
N LEU A 101 -6.83 4.94 -21.05
CA LEU A 101 -6.71 6.16 -21.81
C LEU A 101 -5.25 6.53 -21.94
N ILE A 102 -4.71 6.31 -23.14
CA ILE A 102 -3.38 6.70 -23.54
C ILE A 102 -3.47 8.13 -24.09
N PRO A 103 -2.72 9.08 -23.52
CA PRO A 103 -2.82 10.47 -23.91
C PRO A 103 -2.29 10.70 -25.33
N ALA A 104 -2.77 11.77 -25.97
CA ALA A 104 -2.16 12.28 -27.19
C ALA A 104 -0.67 12.66 -26.93
N ARG A 105 0.10 12.77 -28.00
CA ARG A 105 1.56 12.96 -27.98
C ARG A 105 2.33 11.78 -27.37
N SER A 106 1.76 10.58 -27.43
CA SER A 106 2.46 9.34 -27.10
C SER A 106 3.24 8.84 -28.32
N VAL A 107 4.50 8.46 -28.11
CA VAL A 107 5.42 8.01 -29.17
C VAL A 107 5.94 6.63 -28.79
N SER A 108 6.00 5.71 -29.75
CA SER A 108 6.62 4.42 -29.52
C SER A 108 8.14 4.51 -29.55
N VAL A 109 8.78 3.70 -28.72
CA VAL A 109 10.23 3.58 -28.60
C VAL A 109 10.57 2.08 -28.63
N PRO A 110 11.17 1.58 -29.73
CA PRO A 110 11.55 2.30 -30.95
C PRO A 110 10.35 2.86 -31.76
N PRO A 111 10.57 3.85 -32.65
CA PRO A 111 9.52 4.40 -33.51
C PRO A 111 8.97 3.36 -34.49
N ALA A 112 7.67 3.10 -34.41
CA ALA A 112 6.97 2.11 -35.23
C ALA A 112 5.95 2.82 -36.14
N ARG A 113 5.76 2.30 -37.36
CA ARG A 113 4.74 2.84 -38.30
C ARG A 113 3.34 2.44 -37.86
N ARG A 114 3.18 1.17 -37.46
CA ARG A 114 1.92 0.59 -36.98
C ARG A 114 2.17 -0.04 -35.62
N VAL A 115 1.30 0.28 -34.67
CA VAL A 115 1.36 -0.26 -33.31
C VAL A 115 0.07 -1.02 -33.02
N ALA A 116 0.19 -2.17 -32.37
CA ALA A 116 -0.93 -2.88 -31.79
C ALA A 116 -0.90 -2.67 -30.29
N ILE A 117 -2.04 -2.37 -29.70
CA ILE A 117 -2.19 -2.23 -28.26
C ILE A 117 -3.06 -3.37 -27.78
N VAL A 118 -2.48 -4.24 -26.96
CA VAL A 118 -3.17 -5.38 -26.37
C VAL A 118 -3.63 -4.96 -24.98
N TYR A 119 -4.93 -4.94 -24.77
CA TYR A 119 -5.58 -4.73 -23.49
C TYR A 119 -5.90 -6.07 -22.85
N GLN A 120 -5.60 -6.22 -21.56
CA GLN A 120 -5.83 -7.43 -20.79
C GLN A 120 -6.57 -7.06 -19.50
N ASN A 121 -7.58 -7.85 -19.16
CA ASN A 121 -8.35 -7.73 -17.93
C ASN A 121 -8.46 -9.13 -17.33
N LEU A 122 -7.74 -9.39 -16.23
CA LEU A 122 -7.67 -10.73 -15.63
C LEU A 122 -8.96 -11.13 -14.87
N GLY A 123 -9.86 -10.19 -14.63
CA GLY A 123 -11.07 -10.40 -13.86
C GLY A 123 -10.78 -11.04 -12.50
N ASN A 124 -11.51 -12.11 -12.20
CA ASN A 124 -11.37 -12.86 -10.94
C ASN A 124 -10.03 -13.59 -10.79
N TRP A 125 -9.27 -13.77 -11.88
CA TRP A 125 -7.95 -14.43 -11.85
C TRP A 125 -6.85 -13.53 -11.29
N SER A 126 -7.15 -12.25 -11.07
CA SER A 126 -6.20 -11.26 -10.57
C SER A 126 -5.51 -11.69 -9.27
N ASN A 127 -6.26 -12.13 -8.26
CA ASN A 127 -5.71 -12.59 -6.98
C ASN A 127 -4.99 -13.94 -7.06
N HIS A 128 -5.20 -14.69 -8.14
CA HIS A 128 -4.51 -15.97 -8.35
C HIS A 128 -3.09 -15.76 -8.86
N TRP A 129 -2.90 -14.79 -9.76
CA TRP A 129 -1.61 -14.51 -10.40
C TRP A 129 -0.84 -13.37 -9.74
N TYR A 130 -1.51 -12.37 -9.18
CA TYR A 130 -0.86 -11.23 -8.54
C TYR A 130 -1.01 -11.34 -7.02
N THR A 131 0.13 -11.36 -6.34
CA THR A 131 0.19 -11.23 -4.88
C THR A 131 1.04 -10.02 -4.51
N VAL A 132 0.52 -9.18 -3.63
CA VAL A 132 1.22 -7.99 -3.14
C VAL A 132 1.39 -8.13 -1.62
N PRO A 133 2.59 -8.35 -1.09
CA PRO A 133 2.78 -8.56 0.35
C PRO A 133 2.30 -7.34 1.16
N GLY A 134 1.49 -7.59 2.19
CA GLY A 134 0.90 -6.53 3.04
C GLY A 134 -0.33 -5.83 2.45
N TYR A 135 -0.72 -6.16 1.22
CA TYR A 135 -1.88 -5.58 0.54
C TYR A 135 -2.77 -6.63 -0.13
N ARG A 136 -4.02 -6.27 -0.39
CA ARG A 136 -5.01 -7.09 -1.10
C ARG A 136 -5.48 -6.34 -2.33
N LEU A 137 -5.54 -7.01 -3.48
CA LEU A 137 -6.16 -6.40 -4.66
C LEU A 137 -7.68 -6.37 -4.46
N ILE A 138 -8.26 -5.18 -4.65
CA ILE A 138 -9.71 -4.97 -4.55
C ILE A 138 -10.38 -4.89 -5.93
N THR A 139 -9.58 -4.66 -6.99
CA THR A 139 -10.03 -4.65 -8.37
C THR A 139 -9.33 -5.73 -9.19
N SER A 140 -9.89 -6.01 -10.36
CA SER A 140 -9.20 -6.75 -11.41
C SER A 140 -7.89 -6.05 -11.80
N VAL A 141 -6.88 -6.82 -12.19
CA VAL A 141 -5.64 -6.33 -12.79
C VAL A 141 -5.90 -6.04 -14.26
N LEU A 142 -5.64 -4.79 -14.63
CA LEU A 142 -5.79 -4.27 -15.98
C LEU A 142 -4.40 -4.02 -16.59
N GLY A 143 -4.08 -4.79 -17.62
CA GLY A 143 -2.84 -4.70 -18.37
C GLY A 143 -3.02 -4.02 -19.71
N PHE A 144 -1.99 -3.30 -20.15
CA PHE A 144 -1.86 -3.02 -21.57
C PHE A 144 -0.42 -3.11 -22.03
N ARG A 145 -0.24 -3.70 -23.21
CA ARG A 145 1.04 -3.90 -23.87
C ARG A 145 1.01 -3.29 -25.25
N VAL A 146 2.17 -2.93 -25.74
CA VAL A 146 2.31 -2.21 -27.00
C VAL A 146 3.31 -2.94 -27.86
N LEU A 147 2.87 -3.30 -29.05
CA LEU A 147 3.61 -4.14 -29.97
C LEU A 147 3.83 -3.39 -31.27
N ASP A 148 5.02 -3.51 -31.84
CA ASP A 148 5.28 -3.10 -33.21
C ASP A 148 4.71 -4.15 -34.16
N VAL A 149 3.75 -3.75 -34.97
CA VAL A 149 3.14 -4.59 -36.01
C VAL A 149 3.31 -3.95 -37.39
N SER A 150 4.40 -3.18 -37.54
CA SER A 150 4.80 -2.63 -38.83
C SER A 150 5.19 -3.74 -39.81
N ASP A 151 5.80 -4.79 -39.28
CA ASP A 151 6.05 -6.06 -39.95
C ASP A 151 5.20 -7.14 -39.27
N GLN A 152 4.36 -7.83 -40.04
CA GLN A 152 3.39 -8.78 -39.50
C GLN A 152 4.06 -10.08 -39.05
N ASP A 153 5.24 -10.39 -39.62
CA ASP A 153 6.01 -11.59 -39.31
C ASP A 153 7.02 -11.34 -38.17
N ASN A 154 7.24 -10.08 -37.80
CA ASN A 154 8.24 -9.67 -36.80
C ASN A 154 7.65 -8.74 -35.75
N VAL A 155 6.73 -9.28 -34.96
CA VAL A 155 6.09 -8.54 -33.88
C VAL A 155 7.00 -8.46 -32.67
N LYS A 156 7.23 -7.24 -32.17
CA LYS A 156 8.09 -6.98 -31.00
C LYS A 156 7.38 -6.11 -29.98
N GLU A 157 7.54 -6.41 -28.70
CA GLU A 157 7.09 -5.51 -27.63
C GLU A 157 7.95 -4.24 -27.62
N ILE A 158 7.28 -3.09 -27.56
CA ILE A 158 7.91 -1.77 -27.61
C ILE A 158 7.38 -0.89 -26.47
N SER A 159 8.20 0.04 -26.02
CA SER A 159 7.81 0.99 -25.00
C SER A 159 7.07 2.19 -25.59
N LEU A 160 6.25 2.85 -24.77
CA LEU A 160 5.67 4.15 -25.11
C LEU A 160 6.31 5.24 -24.25
N LYS A 161 6.85 6.27 -24.93
CA LYS A 161 7.25 7.53 -24.31
C LYS A 161 6.07 8.49 -24.37
N MET A 162 5.57 8.89 -23.21
CA MET A 162 4.40 9.74 -23.06
C MET A 162 4.78 11.01 -22.30
N LYS A 163 4.25 12.17 -22.72
CA LYS A 163 4.42 13.43 -21.98
C LYS A 163 3.50 13.51 -20.77
N ASN A 164 2.28 13.02 -20.93
CA ASN A 164 1.27 12.92 -19.87
C ASN A 164 1.16 11.47 -19.43
N PRO A 165 0.73 11.20 -18.18
CA PRO A 165 0.53 9.83 -17.71
C PRO A 165 -0.66 9.15 -18.41
N VAL A 166 -0.57 7.84 -18.59
CA VAL A 166 -1.71 6.99 -18.94
C VAL A 166 -2.71 6.96 -17.79
N GLN A 167 -4.00 6.94 -18.11
CA GLN A 167 -5.07 6.85 -17.11
C GLN A 167 -5.74 5.48 -17.22
N ILE A 168 -5.82 4.78 -16.09
CA ILE A 168 -6.51 3.49 -15.97
C ILE A 168 -7.73 3.72 -15.08
N LEU A 169 -8.91 3.40 -15.60
CA LEU A 169 -10.19 3.65 -14.96
C LEU A 169 -10.78 2.35 -14.39
N PHE A 170 -11.07 2.37 -13.10
CA PHE A 170 -11.75 1.32 -12.35
C PHE A 170 -13.15 1.81 -11.98
N ARG A 171 -14.14 1.44 -12.80
CA ARG A 171 -15.52 1.95 -12.69
C ARG A 171 -16.22 1.53 -11.39
N ASP A 172 -15.77 0.42 -10.80
CA ASP A 172 -16.33 -0.13 -9.56
C ASP A 172 -15.93 0.67 -8.30
N LEU A 173 -15.07 1.68 -8.44
CA LEU A 173 -14.50 2.46 -7.34
C LEU A 173 -14.84 3.95 -7.44
N SER A 174 -16.13 4.28 -7.55
CA SER A 174 -16.59 5.68 -7.63
C SER A 174 -16.77 6.38 -6.28
N ASP A 175 -16.64 5.67 -5.15
CA ASP A 175 -16.86 6.24 -3.81
C ASP A 175 -15.63 7.02 -3.31
N GLU A 176 -15.78 8.31 -3.07
CA GLU A 176 -14.73 9.20 -2.55
C GLU A 176 -14.19 8.74 -1.20
N LYS A 177 -14.99 8.05 -0.37
CA LYS A 177 -14.54 7.53 0.94
C LYS A 177 -13.40 6.53 0.80
N MET A 178 -13.29 5.86 -0.35
CA MET A 178 -12.24 4.87 -0.63
C MET A 178 -10.87 5.50 -0.87
N LEU A 179 -10.78 6.77 -1.28
CA LEU A 179 -9.51 7.46 -1.61
C LEU A 179 -8.47 7.40 -0.49
N SER A 180 -8.91 7.38 0.77
CA SER A 180 -8.03 7.34 1.94
C SER A 180 -7.52 5.94 2.30
N ARG A 181 -8.22 4.89 1.83
CA ARG A 181 -7.96 3.49 2.20
C ARG A 181 -7.29 2.70 1.09
N VAL A 182 -7.42 3.14 -0.15
CA VAL A 182 -6.95 2.41 -1.32
C VAL A 182 -5.79 3.14 -1.99
N SER A 183 -4.96 2.40 -2.70
CA SER A 183 -3.84 2.95 -3.46
C SER A 183 -3.72 2.25 -4.80
N CYS A 184 -3.18 2.94 -5.79
CA CYS A 184 -2.86 2.35 -7.08
C CYS A 184 -1.56 1.57 -6.97
N VAL A 185 -1.53 0.41 -7.61
CA VAL A 185 -0.31 -0.35 -7.86
C VAL A 185 -0.10 -0.47 -9.36
N SER A 186 1.14 -0.24 -9.79
CA SER A 186 1.59 -0.42 -11.17
C SER A 186 2.72 -1.44 -11.18
N PHE A 187 2.57 -2.48 -11.99
CA PHE A 187 3.56 -3.50 -12.24
C PHE A 187 4.23 -3.17 -13.58
N LYS A 188 5.55 -2.95 -13.54
CA LYS A 188 6.30 -2.67 -14.76
C LYS A 188 6.52 -3.97 -15.51
N ALA A 189 6.19 -3.97 -16.80
CA ALA A 189 6.62 -5.02 -17.70
C ALA A 189 8.16 -5.03 -17.77
N GLN A 190 8.81 -5.83 -16.93
CA GLN A 190 10.25 -6.07 -16.98
C GLN A 190 10.48 -7.57 -17.08
N HIS A 191 11.41 -7.93 -17.97
CA HIS A 191 11.69 -9.29 -18.41
C HIS A 191 12.54 -10.10 -17.40
N GLU A 192 12.84 -9.54 -16.23
CA GLU A 192 13.68 -10.15 -15.20
C GLU A 192 12.86 -10.38 -13.93
N ASP A 193 13.14 -11.50 -13.26
CA ASP A 193 12.36 -12.21 -12.22
C ASP A 193 12.02 -11.42 -10.94
N LYS A 194 12.18 -10.10 -10.93
CA LYS A 194 11.83 -9.18 -9.85
C LYS A 194 11.06 -8.01 -10.42
N GLU A 195 9.76 -8.20 -10.63
CA GLU A 195 8.85 -7.15 -11.07
C GLU A 195 8.72 -6.06 -9.99
N ALA A 196 9.38 -4.92 -10.19
CA ALA A 196 9.30 -3.81 -9.26
C ALA A 196 7.92 -3.12 -9.37
N ALA A 197 7.10 -3.27 -8.34
CA ALA A 197 5.79 -2.65 -8.27
C ALA A 197 5.89 -1.21 -7.70
N GLY A 198 5.34 -0.25 -8.44
CA GLY A 198 5.14 1.11 -7.97
C GLY A 198 3.82 1.21 -7.22
N ILE A 199 3.83 1.68 -5.97
CA ILE A 199 2.62 2.05 -5.25
C ILE A 199 2.48 3.57 -5.31
N SER A 200 1.30 4.05 -5.70
CA SER A 200 1.01 5.48 -5.69
C SER A 200 -0.37 5.75 -5.12
N ARG A 201 -0.51 6.89 -4.45
CA ARG A 201 -1.80 7.32 -3.90
C ARG A 201 -2.75 7.71 -5.03
N MET A 202 -4.03 7.39 -4.86
CA MET A 202 -5.06 7.87 -5.77
C MET A 202 -5.28 9.37 -5.59
N ILE A 203 -5.43 10.06 -6.73
CA ILE A 203 -5.81 11.48 -6.77
C ILE A 203 -7.31 11.58 -7.04
N LEU A 204 -7.83 10.77 -7.96
CA LEU A 204 -9.25 10.68 -8.31
C LEU A 204 -9.79 9.27 -7.98
N PRO A 205 -11.07 9.15 -7.57
CA PRO A 205 -11.66 7.88 -7.22
C PRO A 205 -11.68 6.96 -8.45
N GLY A 206 -11.12 5.76 -8.29
CA GLY A 206 -11.07 4.76 -9.35
C GLY A 206 -10.17 5.13 -10.54
N VAL A 207 -9.26 6.10 -10.42
CA VAL A 207 -8.33 6.46 -11.49
C VAL A 207 -6.89 6.26 -11.05
N CYS A 208 -6.15 5.43 -11.79
CA CYS A 208 -4.73 5.24 -11.61
C CYS A 208 -3.94 5.88 -12.75
N TYR A 209 -2.86 6.58 -12.38
CA TYR A 209 -1.96 7.22 -13.32
C TYR A 209 -0.68 6.40 -13.46
N GLY A 210 -0.29 6.13 -14.71
CA GLY A 210 0.91 5.37 -15.05
C GLY A 210 1.84 6.15 -15.98
N SER A 211 3.14 5.89 -15.92
CA SER A 211 4.12 6.49 -16.83
C SER A 211 4.51 5.59 -17.99
N SER A 212 4.16 4.30 -17.95
CA SER A 212 4.58 3.29 -18.92
C SER A 212 3.47 2.28 -19.23
N HIS A 213 3.71 1.41 -20.21
CA HIS A 213 2.93 0.19 -20.38
C HIS A 213 3.21 -0.79 -19.23
N GLY A 214 2.30 -1.73 -19.01
CA GLY A 214 2.34 -2.66 -17.89
C GLY A 214 0.95 -2.92 -17.30
N ASP A 215 0.96 -3.49 -16.10
CA ASP A 215 -0.25 -3.95 -15.42
C ASP A 215 -0.59 -3.05 -14.23
N TYR A 216 -1.87 -2.76 -14.04
CA TYR A 216 -2.34 -1.81 -13.06
C TYR A 216 -3.49 -2.40 -12.25
N SER A 217 -3.51 -2.12 -10.96
CA SER A 217 -4.64 -2.49 -10.10
C SER A 217 -4.75 -1.55 -8.91
N VAL A 218 -5.78 -1.78 -8.10
CA VAL A 218 -6.05 -1.05 -6.87
C VAL A 218 -5.91 -2.00 -5.70
N ILE A 219 -5.18 -1.53 -4.70
CA ILE A 219 -4.82 -2.30 -3.51
C ILE A 219 -5.32 -1.62 -2.24
N GLU A 220 -5.63 -2.45 -1.24
CA GLU A 220 -6.00 -2.05 0.12
C GLU A 220 -5.01 -2.69 1.12
N PRO A 221 -4.51 -1.96 2.13
CA PRO A 221 -3.59 -2.50 3.13
C PRO A 221 -4.27 -3.57 4.00
N LEU A 222 -3.60 -4.71 4.22
CA LEU A 222 -4.08 -5.70 5.18
C LEU A 222 -3.86 -5.20 6.61
N GLU A 223 -4.94 -4.97 7.34
CA GLU A 223 -4.91 -4.51 8.74
C GLU A 223 -4.41 -5.57 9.75
N LYS A 224 -3.85 -6.69 9.27
CA LYS A 224 -3.66 -7.92 10.05
C LYS A 224 -2.48 -7.88 11.03
N ASP A 225 -1.46 -7.07 10.77
CA ASP A 225 -0.22 -7.13 11.58
C ASP A 225 -0.25 -6.21 12.80
N LYS A 226 -0.95 -5.08 12.74
CA LYS A 226 -1.03 -4.16 13.88
C LYS A 226 -1.84 -4.77 15.02
N LYS A 227 -2.97 -5.43 14.72
CA LYS A 227 -3.85 -6.01 15.75
C LYS A 227 -3.21 -7.19 16.48
N LYS A 228 -2.54 -8.10 15.77
CA LYS A 228 -1.86 -9.26 16.38
C LYS A 228 -0.67 -8.84 17.24
N LYS A 229 0.16 -7.90 16.76
CA LYS A 229 1.32 -7.41 17.51
C LYS A 229 0.93 -6.65 18.77
N VAL A 230 -0.10 -5.80 18.70
CA VAL A 230 -0.61 -5.05 19.86
C VAL A 230 -1.27 -5.97 20.88
N ALA A 231 -2.06 -6.96 20.43
CA ALA A 231 -2.66 -7.94 21.33
C ALA A 231 -1.60 -8.78 22.05
N SER A 232 -0.61 -9.28 21.31
CA SER A 232 0.50 -10.06 21.88
C SER A 232 1.31 -9.26 22.90
N TRP A 233 1.67 -8.01 22.58
CA TRP A 233 2.41 -7.15 23.52
C TRP A 233 1.60 -6.82 24.77
N ARG A 234 0.30 -6.54 24.64
CA ARG A 234 -0.59 -6.29 25.78
C ARG A 234 -0.68 -7.51 26.71
N THR A 235 -0.79 -8.72 26.17
CA THR A 235 -0.83 -9.95 26.98
C THR A 235 0.50 -10.20 27.69
N TRP A 236 1.62 -9.99 26.99
CA TRP A 236 2.94 -10.16 27.59
C TRP A 236 3.22 -9.13 28.70
N TRP A 237 2.77 -7.89 28.50
CA TRP A 237 2.85 -6.83 29.50
C TRP A 237 1.97 -7.13 30.72
N TRP A 238 0.76 -7.66 30.52
CA TRP A 238 -0.12 -8.09 31.61
C TRP A 238 0.49 -9.22 32.44
N LEU A 239 1.09 -10.23 31.80
CA LEU A 239 1.78 -11.33 32.50
C LEU A 239 2.97 -10.84 33.34
N TRP A 240 3.75 -9.90 32.81
CA TRP A 240 4.83 -9.24 33.58
C TRP A 240 4.30 -8.49 34.80
N MET A 241 3.20 -7.75 34.66
CA MET A 241 2.61 -6.98 35.76
C MET A 241 2.02 -7.89 36.86
N VAL A 242 1.33 -8.98 36.49
CA VAL A 242 0.80 -9.95 37.47
C VAL A 242 1.93 -10.66 38.20
N GLY A 243 3.03 -11.00 37.51
CA GLY A 243 4.23 -11.58 38.13
C GLY A 243 4.87 -10.67 39.17
N LEU A 244 4.97 -9.36 38.89
CA LEU A 244 5.51 -8.37 39.83
C LEU A 244 4.63 -8.23 41.09
N VAL A 245 3.31 -8.10 40.93
CA VAL A 245 2.40 -7.91 42.08
C VAL A 245 2.38 -9.12 43.00
N LEU A 246 2.32 -10.34 42.44
CA LEU A 246 2.37 -11.58 43.22
C LEU A 246 3.74 -11.77 43.89
N GLY A 247 4.83 -11.46 43.18
CA GLY A 247 6.20 -11.57 43.71
C GLY A 247 6.46 -10.62 44.89
N PHE A 248 6.06 -9.36 44.77
CA PHE A 248 6.22 -8.39 45.85
C PHE A 248 5.33 -8.72 47.07
N GLY A 249 4.10 -9.20 46.85
CA GLY A 249 3.21 -9.61 47.94
C GLY A 249 3.81 -10.74 48.80
N VAL A 250 4.34 -11.79 48.14
CA VAL A 250 4.99 -12.92 48.84
C VAL A 250 6.28 -12.47 49.54
N SER A 251 7.08 -11.62 48.89
CA SER A 251 8.32 -11.08 49.48
C SER A 251 8.04 -10.27 50.76
N PHE A 252 7.06 -9.36 50.73
CA PHE A 252 6.65 -8.59 51.90
C PHE A 252 6.13 -9.46 53.03
N PHE A 253 5.36 -10.51 52.69
CA PHE A 253 4.82 -11.43 53.69
C PHE A 253 5.92 -12.21 54.41
N ILE A 254 6.93 -12.70 53.68
CA ILE A 254 8.08 -13.41 54.27
C ILE A 254 8.90 -12.47 55.17
N LEU A 255 9.17 -11.24 54.72
CA LEU A 255 9.86 -10.22 55.52
C LEU A 255 9.11 -9.90 56.81
N TYR A 256 7.80 -9.77 56.75
CA TYR A 256 6.96 -9.54 57.92
C TYR A 256 7.05 -10.70 58.93
N LEU A 257 6.98 -11.95 58.48
CA LEU A 257 7.11 -13.12 59.35
C LEU A 257 8.50 -13.21 60.01
N LEU A 258 9.58 -12.92 59.28
CA LEU A 258 10.94 -12.89 59.84
C LEU A 258 11.09 -11.76 60.87
N HIS A 259 10.50 -10.59 60.62
CA HIS A 259 10.49 -9.48 61.57
C HIS A 259 9.70 -9.81 62.84
N ALA A 260 8.51 -10.42 62.71
CA ALA A 260 7.71 -10.88 63.85
C ALA A 260 8.40 -11.99 64.66
N TYR A 261 9.07 -12.93 63.97
CA TYR A 261 9.82 -13.99 64.63
C TYR A 261 11.02 -13.44 65.41
N SER A 262 11.79 -12.51 64.81
CA SER A 262 12.97 -11.92 65.46
C SER A 262 12.60 -11.05 66.67
N THR A 263 11.52 -10.27 66.60
CA THR A 263 11.01 -9.48 67.72
C THR A 263 10.49 -10.35 68.85
N LYS A 264 9.72 -11.41 68.55
CA LYS A 264 9.28 -12.39 69.56
C LYS A 264 10.45 -13.12 70.22
N ARG A 265 11.49 -13.48 69.45
CA ARG A 265 12.71 -14.09 69.99
C ARG A 265 13.44 -13.14 70.94
N ARG A 266 13.59 -11.86 70.59
CA ARG A 266 14.21 -10.85 71.47
C ARG A 266 13.43 -10.65 72.77
N LEU A 267 12.09 -10.59 72.70
CA LEU A 267 11.23 -10.51 73.89
C LEU A 267 11.38 -11.72 74.82
N ASN A 268 11.44 -12.93 74.26
CA ASN A 268 11.64 -14.14 75.06
C ASN A 268 13.02 -14.18 75.72
N VAL A 269 14.07 -13.69 75.07
CA VAL A 269 15.43 -13.59 75.66
C VAL A 269 15.45 -12.57 76.80
N ILE A 270 14.88 -11.38 76.61
CA ILE A 270 14.80 -10.34 77.66
C ILE A 270 13.98 -10.83 78.86
N LYS A 271 12.91 -11.61 78.63
CA LYS A 271 12.11 -12.20 79.72
C LYS A 271 12.88 -13.25 80.53
N MET A 272 13.78 -14.00 79.91
CA MET A 272 14.65 -14.97 80.58
C MET A 272 15.76 -14.28 81.40
N GLU A 273 16.26 -13.13 80.94
CA GLU A 273 17.25 -12.33 81.68
C GLU A 273 16.62 -11.60 82.88
N GLY A 274 15.39 -11.09 82.74
CA GLY A 274 14.64 -10.45 83.84
C GLY A 274 14.30 -11.40 84.99
N LEU A 275 14.03 -12.69 84.70
CA LEU A 275 13.78 -13.72 85.72
C LEU A 275 15.03 -14.17 86.46
N LYS A 276 16.23 -13.91 85.92
CA LYS A 276 17.51 -14.20 86.58
C LYS A 276 17.95 -13.07 87.55
N SER A 277 17.40 -11.86 87.37
CA SER A 277 17.71 -10.70 88.21
C SER A 277 16.81 -10.55 89.45
N TYR A 278 15.74 -11.34 89.57
CA TYR A 278 14.83 -11.33 90.73
C TYR A 278 15.12 -12.53 91.63
N ASN A 279 16.32 -12.60 92.20
CA ASN A 279 16.62 -13.48 93.33
C ASN A 279 16.84 -12.59 94.57
N PRO A 280 15.82 -12.37 95.42
CA PRO A 280 15.98 -11.60 96.64
C PRO A 280 16.82 -12.41 97.64
N MET A 281 17.99 -11.86 97.91
CA MET A 281 18.85 -12.17 99.05
C MET A 281 18.04 -12.00 100.36
N SER A 282 17.62 -13.11 100.98
CA SER A 282 17.11 -13.15 102.36
C SER A 282 18.22 -13.73 103.25
N VAL A 283 19.02 -12.88 103.90
CA VAL A 283 18.83 -12.32 105.25
C VAL A 283 19.01 -13.37 106.36
N ASN A 284 20.15 -13.22 107.03
CA ASN A 284 20.54 -13.76 108.34
C ASN A 284 19.41 -13.65 109.38
N VAL A 285 19.12 -14.75 110.10
CA VAL A 285 18.56 -14.67 111.46
C VAL A 285 19.27 -15.69 112.34
N LYS A 286 19.70 -15.17 113.48
CA LYS A 286 20.52 -15.73 114.56
C LYS A 286 19.61 -16.41 115.59
N SER A 287 19.98 -17.60 116.06
CA SER A 287 19.77 -18.07 117.44
C SER A 287 20.72 -19.22 117.73
#